data_AF-A0A952S5Y1-F1
#
_entry.id   AF-A0A952S5Y1-F1
#
_cell.length_a   1.000
_cell.length_b   1.000
_cell.length_c   1.000
_cell.angle_alpha   90.00
_cell.angle_beta   90.00
_cell.angle_gamma   90.00
#
_symmetry.space_group_name_H-M   'P 1'
#
loop_
_entity.id
_entity.type
_entity.pdbx_description
1 polymer ?
#
loop_
_entity_poly.entity_id
_entity_poly.type
_entity_poly.pdbx_seq_one_letter_code
_entity_poly.pdbx_strand_id
1 'polypeptide(L)' 'MNDTFNDKISQAKRKLWEKLTMEERLLITDQFFMTAKDIILDNAPKHLSENQLKRYVYEKMHREPPPKGLWE' A
#
# COMPACT_ATOMS: atom_id res chain seq x y z
N MET A 1 -29.52 8.21 0.75
CA MET A 1 -29.12 8.69 -0.60
C MET A 1 -27.61 8.58 -0.89
N ASN A 2 -26.74 8.25 0.08
CA ASN A 2 -25.29 8.11 -0.15
C ASN A 2 -24.86 6.75 -0.74
N ASP A 3 -25.65 5.70 -0.56
CA ASP A 3 -25.23 4.34 -0.95
C ASP A 3 -25.23 4.14 -2.48
N THR A 4 -26.20 4.72 -3.18
CA THR A 4 -26.35 4.55 -4.63
C THR A 4 -25.29 5.30 -5.44
N PHE A 5 -24.79 6.43 -4.93
CA PHE A 5 -23.72 7.20 -5.59
C PHE A 5 -22.35 6.52 -5.40
N ASN A 6 -22.07 6.06 -4.19
CA ASN A 6 -20.85 5.31 -3.89
C ASN A 6 -20.79 3.97 -4.63
N ASP A 7 -21.93 3.30 -4.82
CA ASP A 7 -22.01 2.08 -5.63
C ASP A 7 -21.66 2.35 -7.11
N LYS A 8 -22.23 3.41 -7.72
CA LYS A 8 -21.91 3.80 -9.10
C LYS A 8 -20.43 4.12 -9.31
N ILE A 9 -19.80 4.82 -8.34
CA ILE A 9 -18.35 5.11 -8.39
C ILE A 9 -17.54 3.81 -8.28
N SER A 10 -17.91 2.92 -7.36
CA SER A 10 -17.21 1.65 -7.15
C SER A 10 -17.28 0.77 -8.40
N GLN A 11 -18.45 0.71 -9.05
CA GLN A 11 -18.63 0.00 -10.31
C GLN A 11 -17.80 0.62 -11.45
N ALA A 12 -17.75 1.94 -11.55
CA ALA A 12 -16.94 2.63 -12.56
C ALA A 12 -15.44 2.33 -12.38
N LYS A 13 -14.95 2.37 -11.13
CA LYS A 13 -13.56 2.01 -10.79
C LYS A 13 -13.22 0.58 -11.17
N ARG A 14 -14.12 -0.37 -10.88
CA ARG A 14 -13.94 -1.78 -11.23
C ARG A 14 -13.86 -2.00 -12.75
N LYS A 15 -14.78 -1.37 -13.51
CA LYS A 15 -14.76 -1.44 -14.97
C LYS A 15 -13.50 -0.83 -15.59
N LEU A 16 -12.99 0.26 -15.00
CA LEU A 16 -11.73 0.85 -15.43
C LEU A 16 -10.57 -0.11 -15.17
N TRP A 17 -10.49 -0.67 -13.96
CA TRP A 17 -9.46 -1.65 -13.59
C TRP A 17 -9.44 -2.87 -14.51
N GLU A 18 -10.62 -3.41 -14.84
CA GLU A 18 -10.76 -4.55 -15.75
C GLU A 18 -10.26 -4.28 -17.17
N LYS A 19 -10.30 -3.02 -17.62
CA LYS A 19 -9.81 -2.60 -18.94
C LYS A 19 -8.30 -2.37 -19.01
N LEU A 20 -7.64 -2.20 -17.86
CA LEU A 20 -6.19 -2.04 -17.81
C LEU A 20 -5.49 -3.36 -18.14
N THR A 21 -4.39 -3.26 -18.87
CA THR A 21 -3.43 -4.34 -19.08
C THR A 21 -2.76 -4.74 -17.77
N MET A 22 -2.12 -5.91 -17.74
CA MET A 22 -1.36 -6.35 -16.56
C MET A 22 -0.23 -5.36 -16.22
N GLU A 23 0.46 -4.85 -17.24
CA GLU A 23 1.57 -3.90 -17.06
C GLU A 23 1.09 -2.58 -16.44
N GLU A 24 -0.02 -2.02 -16.92
CA GLU A 24 -0.59 -0.80 -16.34
C GLU A 24 -1.05 -1.02 -14.89
N ARG A 25 -1.66 -2.18 -14.59
CA ARG A 25 -2.04 -2.52 -13.20
C ARG A 25 -0.83 -2.65 -12.30
N LEU A 26 0.26 -3.25 -12.79
CA LEU A 26 1.52 -3.35 -12.05
C LEU A 26 2.10 -1.96 -11.80
N LEU A 27 2.20 -1.11 -12.82
CA LEU A 27 2.70 0.27 -12.69
C LEU A 27 1.91 1.07 -11.66
N ILE A 28 0.58 1.00 -11.71
CA ILE A 28 -0.30 1.69 -10.75
C ILE A 28 -0.07 1.14 -9.34
N THR A 29 0.00 -0.19 -9.19
CA THR A 29 0.24 -0.83 -7.89
C THR A 29 1.59 -0.42 -7.32
N ASP A 30 2.63 -0.36 -8.15
CA ASP A 30 3.97 0.08 -7.77
C ASP A 30 3.98 1.53 -7.30
N GLN A 31 3.31 2.44 -8.03
CA GLN A 31 3.18 3.84 -7.63
C GLN A 31 2.45 3.99 -6.29
N PHE A 32 1.37 3.24 -6.08
CA PHE A 32 0.67 3.21 -4.80
C PHE A 32 1.56 2.68 -3.68
N PHE A 33 2.31 1.61 -3.94
CA PHE A 33 3.22 1.02 -2.97
C PHE A 33 4.34 1.99 -2.55
N MET A 34 4.97 2.65 -3.53
CA MET A 34 6.01 3.66 -3.26
C MET A 34 5.46 4.84 -2.47
N THR A 35 4.30 5.37 -2.88
CA THR A 35 3.66 6.50 -2.19
C THR A 35 3.29 6.12 -0.74
N ALA A 36 2.73 4.93 -0.53
CA ALA A 36 2.40 4.45 0.81
C ALA A 36 3.66 4.29 1.68
N LYS A 37 4.74 3.76 1.10
CA LYS A 37 6.03 3.64 1.77
C LYS A 37 6.59 5.00 2.19
N ASP A 38 6.56 6.00 1.30
CA ASP A 38 7.06 7.34 1.58
C ASP A 38 6.27 7.99 2.73
N ILE A 39 4.94 7.90 2.70
CA ILE A 39 4.08 8.38 3.79
C ILE A 39 4.42 7.69 5.12
N ILE A 40 4.67 6.38 5.11
CA ILE A 40 5.02 5.63 6.32
C ILE A 40 6.39 6.09 6.85
N LEU A 41 7.36 6.31 5.97
CA LEU A 41 8.69 6.79 6.33
C LEU A 41 8.63 8.21 6.90
N ASP A 42 7.85 9.10 6.31
CA ASP A 42 7.65 10.47 6.79
C ASP A 42 7.03 10.53 8.20
N ASN A 43 6.20 9.53 8.52
CA ASN A 43 5.56 9.39 9.82
C ASN A 43 6.31 8.45 10.78
N ALA A 44 7.50 7.95 10.41
CA ALA A 44 8.25 7.03 11.25
C ALA A 44 8.93 7.76 12.43
N PRO A 45 9.01 7.13 13.61
CA PRO A 45 9.78 7.68 14.71
C PRO A 45 11.26 7.86 14.32
N LYS A 46 11.81 9.06 14.53
CA LYS A 46 13.16 9.42 14.07
C LYS A 46 14.32 8.71 14.80
N HIS A 47 14.03 8.03 15.91
CA HIS A 47 15.03 7.35 16.74
C HIS A 47 15.17 5.86 16.41
N LEU A 48 14.42 5.34 15.42
CA LEU A 48 14.51 3.93 15.04
C LEU A 48 15.87 3.64 14.39
N SER A 49 16.47 2.52 14.77
CA SER A 49 17.58 1.94 14.00
C SER A 49 17.09 1.46 12.63
N GLU A 50 18.01 1.21 11.70
CA GLU A 50 17.66 0.75 10.35
C GLU A 50 16.78 -0.52 10.36
N ASN A 51 17.13 -1.51 11.20
CA ASN A 51 16.35 -2.75 11.32
C ASN A 51 14.96 -2.51 11.95
N GLN A 52 14.87 -1.59 12.92
CA GLN A 52 13.59 -1.19 13.49
C GLN A 52 12.71 -0.45 12.48
N LEU A 53 13.31 0.40 11.63
CA LEU A 53 12.61 1.11 10.58
C LEU A 53 12.09 0.14 9.50
N LYS A 54 12.91 -0.82 9.06
CA LYS A 54 12.49 -1.88 8.11
C LYS A 54 11.29 -2.66 8.65
N ARG A 55 11.36 -3.08 9.92
CA ARG A 55 10.28 -3.77 10.61
C ARG A 55 9.02 -2.89 10.73
N TYR A 56 9.18 -1.63 11.09
CA TYR A 56 8.08 -0.67 11.18
C TYR A 56 7.37 -0.49 9.84
N VAL A 57 8.12 -0.28 8.75
CA VAL A 57 7.56 -0.14 7.40
C VAL A 57 6.81 -1.41 7.00
N TYR A 58 7.40 -2.59 7.23
CA TYR A 58 6.77 -3.87 6.94
C TYR A 58 5.43 -4.04 7.68
N GLU A 59 5.42 -3.83 8.99
CA GLU A 59 4.22 -3.98 9.82
C GLU A 59 3.12 -2.99 9.41
N LYS A 60 3.48 -1.76 8.99
CA LYS A 60 2.52 -0.77 8.48
C LYS A 60 1.94 -1.11 7.12
N MET A 61 2.76 -1.67 6.21
CA MET A 61 2.33 -2.06 4.87
C MET A 61 1.51 -3.35 4.86
N HIS A 62 1.90 -4.34 5.66
CA HIS A 62 1.33 -5.70 5.61
C HIS A 62 0.34 -5.99 6.74
N ARG A 63 0.29 -5.16 7.80
CA ARG A 63 -0.52 -5.38 9.02
C ARG A 63 -0.23 -6.71 9.72
N GLU A 64 0.92 -7.30 9.44
CA GLU A 64 1.41 -8.56 9.97
C GLU A 64 2.84 -8.37 10.49
N PRO A 65 3.26 -9.10 11.53
CA PRO A 65 4.66 -9.08 11.97
C PRO A 65 5.56 -9.69 10.88
N PRO A 66 6.81 -9.22 10.73
CA PRO A 66 7.73 -9.83 9.79
C PRO A 66 7.97 -11.32 10.15
N PRO A 67 8.11 -12.18 9.14
CA PRO A 67 8.55 -13.56 9.33
C PRO A 67 9.82 -13.63 10.19
N LYS A 68 9.90 -14.62 11.08
CA LYS A 68 11.12 -14.86 11.87
C LYS A 68 12.31 -15.09 10.92
N GLY A 69 13.44 -14.45 11.18
CA GLY A 69 14.65 -14.56 10.35
C GLY A 69 14.67 -13.70 9.08
N LEU A 70 13.67 -12.85 8.80
CA LEU A 70 13.68 -12.02 7.59
C LEU A 70 14.80 -10.94 7.58
N TRP A 71 15.32 -10.59 8.76
CA TRP A 71 16.29 -9.49 8.94
C TRP A 71 17.38 -9.82 9.98
N GLU A 72 17.58 -11.11 10.24
CA GLU A 72 18.68 -11.64 11.06
C GLU A 72 19.99 -11.72 10.26
#